data_AF-A0A558RBU7-F1
#
_entry.id   AF-A0A558RBU7-F1
#
_cell.length_a   1.000
_cell.length_b   1.000
_cell.length_c   1.000
_cell.angle_alpha   90.00
_cell.angle_beta   90.00
_cell.angle_gamma   90.00
#
_symmetry.space_group_name_H-M   'P 1'
#
loop_
_entity.id
_entity.type
_entity.pdbx_description
1 polymer ?
#
loop_
_entity_poly.entity_id
_entity_poly.type
_entity_poly.pdbx_seq_one_letter_code
_entity_poly.pdbx_strand_id
1 'polypeptide(L)'
;MAIPVVHHADYITPPNPATRYRWSKNQMVRDLLRGEGMRIEWIEPPAMPLHWIAAVHDPAYVAEVVGASVPKEKERRIGFAVNEPVARRAVRVPGGTWTAALTALTRGYAVNIAGGSHHALHDTGAGYCVFNDLAIAAHRLVTEGAVARVLVVDCDVHQGDGTARLTADMAGIATYSIHAASNFPARKATSTLDVPLPDRTSDTAYLAALEATLVPLLDSFRPDLILYQGGVDPYEGDRLGRLALTERGLDARDRFVARAARSRGVPVAGTLGGGYGTDIAEVAARHVRSILTFAGAYADA
;
A
#
# COMPACT_ATOMS: atom_id res chain seq x y z
N MET A 1 4.58 22.73 6.43
CA MET A 1 3.99 21.89 7.51
C MET A 1 4.84 20.64 7.67
N ALA A 2 4.87 20.03 8.86
CA ALA A 2 5.53 18.74 9.05
C ALA A 2 4.76 17.63 8.31
N ILE A 3 5.48 16.60 7.86
CA ILE A 3 4.94 15.45 7.13
C ILE A 3 4.39 14.44 8.15
N PRO A 4 3.09 14.13 8.15
CA PRO A 4 2.53 13.16 9.08
C PRO A 4 2.91 11.73 8.65
N VAL A 5 3.69 11.06 9.48
CA VAL A 5 4.24 9.72 9.24
C VAL A 5 3.77 8.77 10.34
N VAL A 6 2.96 7.80 9.96
CA VAL A 6 2.41 6.78 10.85
C VAL A 6 3.39 5.61 10.98
N HIS A 7 3.82 5.32 12.21
CA HIS A 7 4.77 4.26 12.53
C HIS A 7 4.44 3.61 13.87
N HIS A 8 4.63 2.29 13.97
CA HIS A 8 4.59 1.54 15.21
C HIS A 8 5.84 0.64 15.31
N ALA A 9 6.31 0.37 16.53
CA ALA A 9 7.49 -0.48 16.76
C ALA A 9 7.32 -1.89 16.16
N ASP A 10 6.13 -2.48 16.27
CA ASP A 10 5.79 -3.80 15.68
C ASP A 10 5.88 -3.85 14.14
N TYR A 11 6.05 -2.72 13.43
CA TYR A 11 6.28 -2.75 11.98
C TYR A 11 7.62 -3.38 11.61
N ILE A 12 8.50 -3.51 12.58
CA ILE A 12 9.82 -4.10 12.49
C ILE A 12 9.75 -5.45 13.19
N THR A 13 9.57 -6.51 12.41
CA THR A 13 9.69 -7.87 12.92
C THR A 13 11.11 -8.39 12.75
N PRO A 14 11.58 -9.30 13.62
CA PRO A 14 12.93 -9.84 13.52
C PRO A 14 13.21 -10.45 12.13
N PRO A 15 14.43 -10.34 11.61
CA PRO A 15 14.81 -11.00 10.37
C PRO A 15 14.57 -12.50 10.50
N ASN A 16 13.88 -13.10 9.52
CA ASN A 16 13.79 -14.54 9.42
C ASN A 16 14.71 -15.02 8.29
N PRO A 17 15.86 -15.64 8.61
CA PRO A 17 16.82 -16.10 7.60
C PRO A 17 16.25 -17.18 6.67
N ALA A 18 15.13 -17.83 7.02
CA ALA A 18 14.44 -18.79 6.16
C ALA A 18 13.58 -18.14 5.06
N THR A 19 13.45 -16.81 5.06
CA THR A 19 12.55 -16.10 4.14
C THR A 19 13.32 -15.08 3.29
N ARG A 20 12.93 -14.92 2.02
CA ARG A 20 13.49 -13.87 1.15
C ARG A 20 12.94 -12.47 1.49
N TYR A 21 11.90 -12.39 2.30
CA TYR A 21 11.29 -11.13 2.72
C TYR A 21 12.14 -10.44 3.77
N ARG A 22 12.51 -9.18 3.53
CA ARG A 22 13.38 -8.40 4.41
C ARG A 22 12.56 -7.37 5.16
N TRP A 23 12.15 -7.72 6.38
CA TRP A 23 11.40 -6.86 7.31
C TRP A 23 12.11 -5.55 7.66
N SER A 24 13.43 -5.52 7.51
CA SER A 24 14.27 -4.34 7.74
C SER A 24 13.98 -3.18 6.79
N LYS A 25 13.15 -3.35 5.74
CA LYS A 25 12.72 -2.24 4.88
C LYS A 25 12.02 -1.12 5.68
N ASN A 26 11.02 -1.48 6.50
CA ASN A 26 10.25 -0.48 7.27
C ASN A 26 11.14 0.21 8.31
N GLN A 27 12.10 -0.53 8.89
CA GLN A 27 13.10 0.03 9.78
C GLN A 27 14.00 1.05 9.06
N MET A 28 14.52 0.69 7.89
CA MET A 28 15.41 1.56 7.13
C MET A 28 14.68 2.82 6.64
N VAL A 29 13.43 2.70 6.17
CA VAL A 29 12.60 3.85 5.82
C VAL A 29 12.42 4.77 7.02
N ARG A 30 12.09 4.22 8.20
CA ARG A 30 11.99 5.01 9.43
C ARG A 30 13.29 5.74 9.75
N ASP A 31 14.42 5.04 9.69
CA ASP A 31 15.72 5.59 10.08
C ASP A 31 16.19 6.68 9.10
N LEU A 32 15.93 6.53 7.80
CA LEU A 32 16.15 7.58 6.80
C LEU A 32 15.24 8.81 7.05
N LEU A 33 13.96 8.59 7.35
CA LEU A 33 13.03 9.69 7.67
C LEU A 33 13.40 10.43 8.95
N ARG A 34 13.99 9.75 9.95
CA ARG A 34 14.54 10.44 11.14
C ARG A 34 15.65 11.43 10.77
N GLY A 35 16.40 11.17 9.70
CA GLY A 35 17.38 12.09 9.14
C GLY A 35 16.79 13.41 8.61
N GLU A 36 15.50 13.43 8.26
CA GLU A 36 14.78 14.66 7.86
C GLU A 36 14.42 15.58 9.05
N GLY A 37 14.67 15.13 10.29
CA GLY A 37 14.52 15.93 11.50
C GLY A 37 13.09 16.42 11.73
N MET A 38 12.94 17.71 12.06
CA MET A 38 11.64 18.33 12.38
C MET A 38 10.67 18.41 11.19
N ARG A 39 11.09 18.00 9.99
CA ARG A 39 10.19 17.87 8.84
C ARG A 39 9.20 16.71 9.02
N ILE A 40 9.46 15.76 9.92
CA ILE A 40 8.61 14.59 10.16
C ILE A 40 7.85 14.71 11.48
N GLU A 41 6.54 14.51 11.40
CA GLU A 41 5.66 14.33 12.56
C GLU A 41 5.33 12.84 12.69
N TRP A 42 5.77 12.21 13.78
CA TRP A 42 5.53 10.78 14.03
C TRP A 42 4.19 10.57 14.71
N ILE A 43 3.36 9.70 14.13
CA ILE A 43 2.04 9.33 14.67
C ILE A 43 2.04 7.83 14.97
N GLU A 44 1.73 7.47 16.21
CA GLU A 44 1.61 6.07 16.61
C GLU A 44 0.16 5.58 16.42
N PRO A 45 -0.07 4.51 15.63
CA PRO A 45 -1.42 4.02 15.37
C PRO A 45 -1.90 3.01 16.42
N PRO A 46 -3.22 2.96 16.69
CA PRO A 46 -3.80 1.85 17.44
C PRO A 46 -3.74 0.55 16.63
N ALA A 47 -3.91 -0.60 17.29
CA ALA A 47 -4.26 -1.83 16.59
C ALA A 47 -5.66 -1.67 15.98
N MET A 48 -5.88 -2.24 14.80
CA MET A 48 -7.21 -2.30 14.22
C MET A 48 -8.10 -3.21 15.08
N PRO A 49 -9.28 -2.74 15.53
CA PRO A 49 -10.24 -3.60 16.20
C PRO A 49 -10.57 -4.83 15.34
N LEU A 50 -10.57 -6.03 15.95
CA LEU A 50 -10.67 -7.29 15.21
C LEU A 50 -11.96 -7.41 14.39
N HIS A 51 -13.06 -6.80 14.83
CA HIS A 51 -14.32 -6.82 14.07
C HIS A 51 -14.19 -6.11 12.71
N TRP A 52 -13.34 -5.10 12.58
CA TRP A 52 -13.07 -4.47 11.28
C TRP A 52 -12.21 -5.34 10.37
N ILE A 53 -11.28 -6.11 10.94
CA ILE A 53 -10.52 -7.10 10.18
C ILE A 53 -11.46 -8.21 9.71
N ALA A 54 -12.32 -8.72 10.61
CA ALA A 54 -13.28 -9.78 10.35
C ALA A 54 -14.47 -9.35 9.47
N ALA A 55 -14.67 -8.05 9.23
CA ALA A 55 -15.62 -7.53 8.25
C ALA A 55 -15.12 -7.68 6.80
N VAL A 56 -13.82 -7.94 6.62
CA VAL A 56 -13.17 -8.10 5.31
C VAL A 56 -12.60 -9.50 5.13
N HIS A 57 -12.02 -10.08 6.18
CA HIS A 57 -11.42 -11.41 6.19
C HIS A 57 -12.31 -12.39 6.95
N ASP A 58 -12.22 -13.68 6.61
CA ASP A 58 -12.86 -14.77 7.32
C ASP A 58 -12.51 -14.70 8.82
N PRO A 59 -13.50 -14.62 9.73
CA PRO A 59 -13.26 -14.63 11.17
C PRO A 59 -12.38 -15.79 11.66
N ALA A 60 -12.45 -16.96 11.01
CA ALA A 60 -11.59 -18.09 11.33
C ALA A 60 -10.13 -17.80 10.96
N TYR A 61 -9.87 -17.23 9.78
CA TYR A 61 -8.54 -16.80 9.39
C TYR A 61 -8.00 -15.68 10.31
N VAL A 62 -8.87 -14.75 10.73
CA VAL A 62 -8.51 -13.72 11.70
C VAL A 62 -8.05 -14.34 13.02
N ALA A 63 -8.81 -15.30 13.55
CA ALA A 63 -8.46 -16.01 14.78
C ALA A 63 -7.14 -16.79 14.65
N GLU A 64 -6.92 -17.47 13.51
CA GLU A 64 -5.68 -18.18 13.21
C GLU A 64 -4.46 -17.24 13.27
N VAL A 65 -4.54 -16.07 12.62
CA VAL A 65 -3.45 -15.08 12.59
C VAL A 65 -3.21 -14.49 13.98
N VAL A 66 -4.26 -14.01 14.67
CA VAL A 66 -4.15 -13.39 15.99
C VAL A 66 -3.58 -14.39 17.01
N GLY A 67 -3.99 -15.65 16.92
CA GLY A 67 -3.47 -16.74 17.76
C GLY A 67 -2.11 -17.29 17.33
N ALA A 68 -1.46 -16.74 16.29
CA ALA A 68 -0.22 -17.24 15.70
C ALA A 68 -0.26 -18.76 15.41
N SER A 69 -1.42 -19.23 14.93
CA SER A 69 -1.75 -20.64 14.69
C SER A 69 -2.10 -20.92 13.21
N VAL A 70 -1.66 -20.03 12.32
CA VAL A 70 -1.92 -20.12 10.87
C VAL A 70 -1.42 -21.47 10.31
N PRO A 71 -2.28 -22.24 9.62
CA PRO A 71 -1.88 -23.48 8.99
C PRO A 71 -0.68 -23.32 8.05
N LYS A 72 0.22 -24.31 8.04
CA LYS A 72 1.45 -24.30 7.22
C LYS A 72 1.20 -24.05 5.73
N GLU A 73 0.04 -24.45 5.22
CA GLU A 73 -0.36 -24.17 3.84
C GLU A 73 -0.58 -22.68 3.57
N LYS A 74 -1.32 -21.99 4.43
CA LYS A 74 -1.53 -20.54 4.35
C LYS A 74 -0.20 -19.80 4.56
N GLU A 75 0.65 -20.24 5.49
CA GLU A 75 2.00 -19.67 5.67
C GLU A 75 2.87 -19.79 4.40
N ARG A 76 2.82 -20.93 3.68
CA ARG A 76 3.52 -21.08 2.39
C ARG A 76 3.00 -20.10 1.33
N ARG A 77 1.69 -19.87 1.30
CA ARG A 77 1.06 -18.91 0.38
C ARG A 77 1.44 -17.47 0.72
N ILE A 78 1.49 -17.13 2.01
CA ILE A 78 1.99 -15.86 2.52
C ILE A 78 3.49 -15.70 2.20
N GLY A 79 4.26 -16.78 2.27
CA GLY A 79 5.70 -16.78 2.00
C GLY A 79 6.56 -16.69 3.27
N PHE A 80 5.95 -16.76 4.46
CA PHE A 80 6.64 -16.82 5.75
C PHE A 80 5.73 -17.36 6.85
N ALA A 81 6.34 -17.82 7.95
CA ALA A 81 5.61 -18.25 9.13
C ALA A 81 4.97 -17.06 9.86
N VAL A 82 3.74 -17.22 10.32
CA VAL A 82 2.99 -16.21 11.08
C VAL A 82 3.15 -16.50 12.56
N ASN A 83 4.31 -16.10 13.09
CA ASN A 83 4.59 -16.15 14.53
C ASN A 83 4.01 -14.93 15.26
N GLU A 84 4.14 -14.91 16.59
CA GLU A 84 3.54 -13.86 17.42
C GLU A 84 3.97 -12.42 17.03
N PRO A 85 5.25 -12.10 16.75
CA PRO A 85 5.62 -10.79 16.21
C PRO A 85 4.91 -10.43 14.90
N VAL A 86 4.77 -11.37 13.97
CA VAL A 86 4.06 -11.15 12.71
C VAL A 86 2.56 -10.94 12.96
N ALA A 87 1.96 -11.68 13.89
CA ALA A 87 0.57 -11.52 14.29
C ALA A 87 0.29 -10.13 14.88
N ARG A 88 1.14 -9.66 15.80
CA ARG A 88 1.05 -8.28 16.35
C ARG A 88 1.17 -7.23 15.26
N ARG A 89 2.13 -7.39 14.34
CA ARG A 89 2.25 -6.51 13.18
C ARG A 89 0.98 -6.51 12.34
N ALA A 90 0.42 -7.69 12.06
CA ALA A 90 -0.72 -7.86 11.15
C ALA A 90 -1.95 -7.07 11.60
N VAL A 91 -2.21 -6.95 12.91
CA VAL A 91 -3.33 -6.15 13.43
C VAL A 91 -3.00 -4.66 13.53
N ARG A 92 -1.73 -4.27 13.61
CA ARG A 92 -1.30 -2.86 13.70
C ARG A 92 -1.31 -2.16 12.34
N VAL A 93 -0.91 -2.86 11.28
CA VAL A 93 -0.77 -2.27 9.95
C VAL A 93 -2.07 -1.67 9.40
N PRO A 94 -3.25 -2.34 9.47
CA PRO A 94 -4.52 -1.72 9.09
C PRO A 94 -4.90 -0.52 9.94
N GLY A 95 -4.58 -0.55 11.25
CA GLY A 95 -4.76 0.60 12.15
C GLY A 95 -3.93 1.81 11.71
N GLY A 96 -2.72 1.55 11.23
CA GLY A 96 -1.85 2.57 10.63
C GLY A 96 -2.40 3.17 9.35
N THR A 97 -2.91 2.34 8.44
CA THR A 97 -3.49 2.81 7.17
C THR A 97 -4.75 3.64 7.42
N TRP A 98 -5.60 3.23 8.37
CA TRP A 98 -6.75 4.04 8.82
C TRP A 98 -6.34 5.35 9.49
N THR A 99 -5.29 5.34 10.33
CA THR A 99 -4.77 6.56 10.98
C THR A 99 -4.20 7.54 9.95
N ALA A 100 -3.47 7.04 8.95
CA ALA A 100 -2.96 7.85 7.85
C ALA A 100 -4.12 8.46 7.04
N ALA A 101 -5.17 7.68 6.76
CA ALA A 101 -6.38 8.16 6.08
C ALA A 101 -7.04 9.33 6.82
N LEU A 102 -7.35 9.18 8.11
CA LEU A 102 -7.95 10.26 8.90
C LEU A 102 -7.05 11.50 8.99
N THR A 103 -5.74 11.29 9.08
CA THR A 103 -4.77 12.39 9.10
C THR A 103 -4.75 13.11 7.76
N ALA A 104 -4.75 12.39 6.64
CA ALA A 104 -4.78 12.96 5.31
C ALA A 104 -6.06 13.78 5.06
N LEU A 105 -7.22 13.34 5.56
CA LEU A 105 -8.48 14.09 5.45
C LEU A 105 -8.39 15.51 6.06
N THR A 106 -7.53 15.70 7.06
CA THR A 106 -7.35 17.01 7.72
C THR A 106 -6.10 17.75 7.27
N ARG A 107 -5.07 17.04 6.79
CA ARG A 107 -3.75 17.60 6.44
C ARG A 107 -3.42 17.56 4.95
N GLY A 108 -4.30 17.00 4.12
CA GLY A 108 -4.09 16.77 2.68
C GLY A 108 -3.28 15.50 2.38
N TYR A 109 -2.20 15.23 3.13
CA TYR A 109 -1.36 14.05 2.95
C TYR A 109 -0.87 13.47 4.28
N ALA A 110 -0.83 12.14 4.35
CA ALA A 110 -0.14 11.39 5.40
C ALA A 110 0.30 10.02 4.86
N VAL A 111 1.21 9.34 5.54
CA VAL A 111 1.71 8.03 5.11
C VAL A 111 1.83 7.04 6.25
N ASN A 112 1.41 5.80 6.03
CA ASN A 112 1.76 4.66 6.86
C ASN A 112 3.04 4.02 6.31
N ILE A 113 4.13 3.97 7.10
CA ILE A 113 5.41 3.39 6.63
C ILE A 113 5.48 1.86 6.74
N ALA A 114 4.30 1.25 6.73
CA ALA A 114 4.05 -0.17 6.50
C ALA A 114 2.88 -0.28 5.52
N GLY A 115 2.18 -1.42 5.52
CA GLY A 115 0.98 -1.58 4.69
C GLY A 115 1.27 -1.76 3.20
N GLY A 116 0.20 -1.63 2.42
CA GLY A 116 0.19 -2.00 1.00
C GLY A 116 0.09 -3.52 0.81
N SER A 117 -0.60 -4.21 1.71
CA SER A 117 -0.74 -5.67 1.73
C SER A 117 -1.84 -6.14 0.77
N HIS A 118 -1.73 -5.76 -0.51
CA HIS A 118 -2.79 -5.84 -1.51
C HIS A 118 -3.16 -7.27 -2.00
N HIS A 119 -2.37 -8.30 -1.65
CA HIS A 119 -2.58 -9.69 -2.09
C HIS A 119 -3.35 -10.56 -1.10
N ALA A 120 -3.56 -10.11 0.14
CA ALA A 120 -4.29 -10.92 1.12
C ALA A 120 -5.75 -11.11 0.67
N LEU A 121 -6.23 -12.36 0.72
CA LEU A 121 -7.55 -12.80 0.30
C LEU A 121 -8.44 -13.06 1.53
N HIS A 122 -9.73 -13.29 1.30
CA HIS A 122 -10.73 -13.47 2.35
C HIS A 122 -10.33 -14.49 3.44
N ASP A 123 -9.91 -15.70 3.06
CA ASP A 123 -9.63 -16.81 3.98
C ASP A 123 -8.13 -17.12 4.15
N THR A 124 -7.25 -16.37 3.48
CA THR A 124 -5.80 -16.61 3.49
C THR A 124 -5.02 -15.37 3.07
N GLY A 125 -3.84 -15.18 3.66
CA GLY A 125 -2.84 -14.29 3.12
C GLY A 125 -2.17 -14.86 1.85
N ALA A 126 -1.47 -14.00 1.12
CA ALA A 126 -0.70 -14.36 -0.07
C ALA A 126 0.37 -13.31 -0.37
N GLY A 127 1.46 -13.67 -1.08
CA GLY A 127 2.39 -12.69 -1.65
C GLY A 127 2.95 -11.70 -0.61
N TYR A 128 3.36 -12.21 0.56
CA TYR A 128 3.84 -11.44 1.72
C TYR A 128 2.79 -10.59 2.45
N CYS A 129 1.52 -10.71 2.07
CA CYS A 129 0.40 -10.01 2.68
C CYS A 129 -0.35 -10.95 3.63
N VAL A 130 -0.53 -10.56 4.89
CA VAL A 130 -1.28 -11.33 5.90
C VAL A 130 -2.74 -10.89 5.91
N PHE A 131 -3.02 -9.64 6.29
CA PHE A 131 -4.31 -8.99 6.11
C PHE A 131 -4.20 -7.86 5.11
N ASN A 132 -5.27 -7.60 4.38
CA ASN A 132 -5.34 -6.52 3.41
C ASN A 132 -5.68 -5.19 4.12
N ASP A 133 -4.66 -4.41 4.45
CA ASP A 133 -4.83 -3.16 5.19
C ASP A 133 -5.59 -2.08 4.42
N LEU A 134 -5.47 -2.07 3.09
CA LEU A 134 -6.16 -1.11 2.21
C LEU A 134 -7.67 -1.38 2.22
N ALA A 135 -8.08 -2.64 2.02
CA ALA A 135 -9.49 -3.04 2.03
C ALA A 135 -10.12 -2.83 3.41
N ILE A 136 -9.42 -3.19 4.50
CA ILE A 136 -9.90 -3.00 5.87
C ILE A 136 -10.08 -1.50 6.18
N ALA A 137 -9.08 -0.68 5.88
CA ALA A 137 -9.16 0.76 6.12
C ALA A 137 -10.27 1.41 5.29
N ALA A 138 -10.35 1.11 3.99
CA ALA A 138 -11.39 1.64 3.11
C ALA A 138 -12.80 1.26 3.58
N HIS A 139 -13.02 -0.02 3.90
CA HIS A 139 -14.31 -0.51 4.40
C HIS A 139 -14.72 0.19 5.69
N ARG A 140 -13.80 0.32 6.65
CA ARG A 140 -14.06 1.03 7.90
C ARG A 140 -14.38 2.50 7.69
N LEU A 141 -13.60 3.21 6.88
CA LEU A 141 -13.77 4.64 6.61
C LEU A 141 -15.15 4.94 6.00
N VAL A 142 -15.59 4.13 5.04
CA VAL A 142 -16.91 4.27 4.41
C VAL A 142 -18.03 3.89 5.38
N THR A 143 -17.88 2.79 6.12
CA THR A 143 -18.91 2.30 7.05
C THR A 143 -19.11 3.24 8.24
N GLU A 144 -18.04 3.85 8.76
CA GLU A 144 -18.11 4.86 9.83
C GLU A 144 -18.57 6.24 9.31
N GLY A 145 -18.73 6.42 7.99
CA GLY A 145 -19.14 7.69 7.37
C GLY A 145 -18.06 8.77 7.39
N ALA A 146 -16.79 8.41 7.59
CA ALA A 146 -15.66 9.36 7.52
C ALA A 146 -15.49 9.94 6.10
N VAL A 147 -15.83 9.14 5.09
CA VAL A 147 -15.92 9.50 3.67
C VAL A 147 -17.03 8.69 3.01
N ALA A 148 -17.59 9.18 1.91
CA ALA A 148 -18.55 8.41 1.12
C ALA A 148 -17.85 7.54 0.07
N ARG A 149 -16.69 7.98 -0.45
CA ARG A 149 -15.97 7.33 -1.55
C ARG A 149 -14.46 7.26 -1.32
N VAL A 150 -13.93 6.04 -1.33
CA VAL A 150 -12.49 5.74 -1.29
C VAL A 150 -12.05 5.16 -2.62
N LEU A 151 -11.00 5.74 -3.23
CA LEU A 151 -10.31 5.12 -4.35
C LEU A 151 -8.98 4.55 -3.87
N VAL A 152 -8.79 3.24 -4.02
CA VAL A 152 -7.48 2.62 -3.87
C VAL A 152 -6.73 2.74 -5.19
N VAL A 153 -5.63 3.50 -5.21
CA VAL A 153 -4.74 3.64 -6.36
C VAL A 153 -3.51 2.78 -6.11
N ASP A 154 -3.45 1.65 -6.81
CA ASP A 154 -2.37 0.67 -6.70
C ASP A 154 -1.41 0.80 -7.89
N CYS A 155 -0.19 1.23 -7.56
CA CYS A 155 0.94 1.39 -8.48
C CYS A 155 2.07 0.38 -8.20
N ASP A 156 1.80 -0.69 -7.47
CA ASP A 156 2.69 -1.84 -7.36
C ASP A 156 2.86 -2.53 -8.71
N VAL A 157 3.99 -3.20 -8.90
CA VAL A 157 4.21 -3.96 -10.14
C VAL A 157 3.31 -5.19 -10.25
N HIS A 158 2.84 -5.73 -9.12
CA HIS A 158 1.91 -6.84 -9.06
C HIS A 158 0.47 -6.34 -9.01
N GLN A 159 -0.49 -7.10 -9.53
CA GLN A 159 -1.89 -6.69 -9.43
C GLN A 159 -2.38 -6.89 -7.98
N GLY A 160 -3.01 -5.87 -7.40
CA GLY A 160 -3.68 -5.92 -6.09
C GLY A 160 -4.95 -6.78 -6.07
N ASP A 161 -4.81 -8.06 -6.35
CA ASP A 161 -5.90 -9.04 -6.48
C ASP A 161 -6.71 -9.25 -5.21
N GLY A 162 -6.06 -9.20 -4.05
CA GLY A 162 -6.71 -9.23 -2.76
C GLY A 162 -7.64 -8.03 -2.58
N THR A 163 -7.14 -6.83 -2.84
CA THR A 163 -7.93 -5.60 -2.72
C THR A 163 -9.13 -5.63 -3.64
N ALA A 164 -8.92 -6.02 -4.91
CA ALA A 164 -9.99 -6.13 -5.90
C ALA A 164 -11.09 -7.10 -5.46
N ARG A 165 -10.73 -8.33 -5.04
CA ARG A 165 -11.72 -9.34 -4.63
C ARG A 165 -12.45 -8.98 -3.35
N LEU A 166 -11.73 -8.45 -2.36
CA LEU A 166 -12.29 -8.14 -1.05
C LEU A 166 -13.26 -6.96 -1.10
N THR A 167 -13.11 -6.05 -2.06
CA THR A 167 -13.91 -4.82 -2.14
C THR A 167 -14.93 -4.84 -3.28
N ALA A 168 -15.03 -5.92 -4.06
CA ALA A 168 -15.86 -6.01 -5.25
C ALA A 168 -17.33 -5.61 -5.04
N ASP A 169 -17.91 -6.00 -3.89
CA ASP A 169 -19.30 -5.73 -3.53
C ASP A 169 -19.45 -4.61 -2.48
N MET A 170 -18.37 -3.88 -2.17
CA MET A 170 -18.39 -2.82 -1.17
C MET A 170 -18.70 -1.47 -1.81
N ALA A 171 -19.94 -0.99 -1.61
CA ALA A 171 -20.35 0.33 -2.06
C ALA A 171 -19.42 1.44 -1.53
N GLY A 172 -19.15 2.44 -2.36
CA GLY A 172 -18.27 3.55 -1.99
C GLY A 172 -16.77 3.24 -2.11
N ILE A 173 -16.37 2.06 -2.56
CA ILE A 173 -14.96 1.71 -2.76
C ILE A 173 -14.71 1.39 -4.23
N ALA A 174 -13.68 2.02 -4.82
CA ALA A 174 -13.18 1.68 -6.14
C ALA A 174 -11.70 1.28 -6.05
N THR A 175 -11.29 0.39 -6.95
CA THR A 175 -9.91 -0.11 -7.03
C THR A 175 -9.34 0.12 -8.43
N TYR A 176 -8.17 0.76 -8.47
CA TYR A 176 -7.37 0.98 -9.66
C TYR A 176 -6.05 0.24 -9.52
N SER A 177 -5.67 -0.58 -10.50
CA SER A 177 -4.38 -1.27 -10.50
C SER A 177 -3.69 -1.14 -11.86
N ILE A 178 -2.51 -0.53 -11.87
CA ILE A 178 -1.61 -0.48 -13.03
C ILE A 178 -0.39 -1.37 -12.76
N HIS A 179 -0.28 -2.47 -13.49
CA HIS A 179 0.60 -3.57 -13.10
C HIS A 179 1.21 -4.28 -14.31
N ALA A 180 2.26 -5.07 -14.09
CA ALA A 180 2.82 -5.93 -15.13
C ALA A 180 1.87 -7.09 -15.46
N ALA A 181 1.39 -7.15 -16.70
CA ALA A 181 0.39 -8.11 -17.18
C ALA A 181 0.81 -9.56 -16.92
N SER A 182 2.09 -9.87 -17.17
CA SER A 182 2.67 -11.21 -17.05
C SER A 182 3.30 -11.49 -15.68
N ASN A 183 3.00 -10.70 -14.66
CA ASN A 183 3.55 -10.87 -13.30
C ASN A 183 2.52 -11.47 -12.32
N PHE A 184 2.87 -11.58 -11.03
CA PHE A 184 1.96 -12.08 -9.99
C PHE A 184 0.69 -11.20 -9.83
N PRO A 185 -0.46 -11.79 -9.47
CA PRO A 185 -0.76 -13.23 -9.46
C PRO A 185 -0.94 -13.78 -10.88
N ALA A 186 -0.76 -15.08 -11.05
CA ALA A 186 -0.96 -15.75 -12.34
C ALA A 186 -2.40 -15.64 -12.87
N ARG A 187 -3.39 -15.63 -11.97
CA ARG A 187 -4.80 -15.37 -12.30
C ARG A 187 -5.19 -14.01 -11.76
N LYS A 188 -5.38 -13.06 -12.66
CA LYS A 188 -5.78 -11.69 -12.31
C LYS A 188 -7.19 -11.67 -11.73
N ALA A 189 -7.41 -10.78 -10.77
CA ALA A 189 -8.75 -10.39 -10.31
C ALA A 189 -9.31 -9.30 -11.23
N THR A 190 -10.55 -8.89 -10.96
CA THR A 190 -11.21 -7.76 -11.63
C THR A 190 -11.32 -6.62 -10.63
N SER A 191 -10.55 -5.56 -10.86
CA SER A 191 -10.65 -4.28 -10.15
C SER A 191 -11.75 -3.42 -10.78
N THR A 192 -12.02 -2.24 -10.21
CA THR A 192 -12.84 -1.23 -10.92
C THR A 192 -12.18 -0.80 -12.23
N LEU A 193 -10.85 -0.66 -12.23
CA LEU A 193 -10.06 -0.44 -13.44
C LEU A 193 -8.70 -1.15 -13.34
N ASP A 194 -8.47 -2.10 -14.23
CA ASP A 194 -7.18 -2.78 -14.39
C ASP A 194 -6.45 -2.26 -15.63
N VAL A 195 -5.18 -1.92 -15.47
CA VAL A 195 -4.30 -1.40 -16.54
C VAL A 195 -3.10 -2.35 -16.66
N PRO A 196 -3.24 -3.45 -17.41
CA PRO A 196 -2.15 -4.40 -17.61
C PRO A 196 -1.11 -3.81 -18.57
N LEU A 197 0.15 -3.80 -18.14
CA LEU A 197 1.28 -3.28 -18.91
C LEU A 197 2.18 -4.43 -19.42
N PRO A 198 2.72 -4.33 -20.65
CA PRO A 198 3.75 -5.25 -21.12
C PRO A 198 5.02 -5.23 -20.25
N ASP A 199 5.73 -6.35 -20.20
CA ASP A 199 7.05 -6.42 -19.58
C ASP A 199 7.97 -5.36 -20.20
N ARG A 200 8.86 -4.80 -19.38
CA ARG A 200 9.84 -3.75 -19.75
C ARG A 200 9.22 -2.42 -20.20
N THR A 201 7.95 -2.14 -19.85
CA THR A 201 7.35 -0.82 -20.05
C THR A 201 8.23 0.27 -19.43
N SER A 202 8.57 1.28 -20.23
CA SER A 202 9.43 2.40 -19.86
C SER A 202 8.67 3.53 -19.16
N ASP A 203 9.41 4.50 -18.62
CA ASP A 203 8.86 5.71 -17.97
C ASP A 203 7.76 6.39 -18.80
N THR A 204 8.05 6.69 -20.08
CA THR A 204 7.12 7.42 -20.95
C THR A 204 5.83 6.64 -21.18
N ALA A 205 5.94 5.34 -21.46
CA ALA A 205 4.78 4.49 -21.73
C ALA A 205 3.94 4.26 -20.47
N TYR A 206 4.59 4.09 -19.31
CA TYR A 206 3.90 3.97 -18.03
C TYR A 206 3.11 5.24 -17.69
N LEU A 207 3.75 6.42 -17.79
CA LEU A 207 3.11 7.70 -17.48
C LEU A 207 1.95 8.00 -18.43
N ALA A 208 2.10 7.71 -19.73
CA ALA A 208 1.02 7.86 -20.70
C ALA A 208 -0.19 6.97 -20.36
N ALA A 209 0.06 5.70 -20.00
CA ALA A 209 -1.01 4.78 -19.59
C ALA A 209 -1.69 5.25 -18.29
N LEU A 210 -0.89 5.65 -17.30
CA LEU A 210 -1.38 6.17 -16.03
C LEU A 210 -2.26 7.41 -16.22
N GLU A 211 -1.82 8.37 -17.04
CA GLU A 211 -2.58 9.58 -17.32
C GLU A 211 -3.88 9.27 -18.04
N ALA A 212 -3.83 8.46 -19.10
CA ALA A 212 -4.99 8.13 -19.91
C ALA A 212 -6.08 7.36 -19.15
N THR A 213 -5.75 6.72 -18.03
CA THR A 213 -6.66 5.82 -17.30
C THR A 213 -7.03 6.33 -15.91
N LEU A 214 -6.07 6.84 -15.13
CA LEU A 214 -6.34 7.33 -13.78
C LEU A 214 -7.12 8.65 -13.78
N VAL A 215 -6.83 9.57 -14.70
CA VAL A 215 -7.51 10.87 -14.75
C VAL A 215 -9.02 10.73 -15.00
N PRO A 216 -9.47 9.98 -16.02
CA PRO A 216 -10.91 9.74 -16.23
C PRO A 216 -11.59 9.03 -15.05
N LEU A 217 -10.88 8.12 -14.36
CA LEU A 217 -11.41 7.44 -13.19
C LEU A 217 -11.59 8.41 -12.01
N LEU A 218 -10.62 9.29 -11.75
CA LEU A 218 -10.74 10.33 -10.74
C LEU A 218 -11.93 11.25 -11.03
N ASP A 219 -12.12 11.65 -12.28
CA ASP A 219 -13.19 12.57 -12.69
C ASP A 219 -14.58 11.96 -12.62
N SER A 220 -14.71 10.67 -12.94
CA SER A 220 -15.99 9.95 -12.89
C SER A 220 -16.35 9.50 -11.48
N PHE A 221 -15.41 8.87 -10.77
CA PHE A 221 -15.64 8.35 -9.41
C PHE A 221 -15.69 9.48 -8.38
N ARG A 222 -14.88 10.52 -8.54
CA ARG A 222 -14.73 11.67 -7.61
C ARG A 222 -14.52 11.20 -6.16
N PRO A 223 -13.41 10.51 -5.85
CA PRO A 223 -13.18 10.02 -4.49
C PRO A 223 -13.06 11.17 -3.48
N ASP A 224 -13.49 10.94 -2.25
CA ASP A 224 -13.26 11.86 -1.13
C ASP A 224 -11.87 11.62 -0.49
N LEU A 225 -11.28 10.45 -0.73
CA LEU A 225 -9.95 10.05 -0.27
C LEU A 225 -9.33 9.06 -1.24
N ILE A 226 -8.02 9.18 -1.46
CA ILE A 226 -7.21 8.14 -2.11
C ILE A 226 -6.37 7.39 -1.08
N LEU A 227 -6.47 6.07 -1.09
CA LEU A 227 -5.47 5.19 -0.48
C LEU A 227 -4.44 4.84 -1.56
N TYR A 228 -3.26 5.43 -1.47
CA TYR A 228 -2.20 5.23 -2.45
C TYR A 228 -1.27 4.10 -2.02
N GLN A 229 -1.18 3.06 -2.84
CA GLN A 229 -0.18 2.02 -2.68
C GLN A 229 0.97 2.26 -3.67
N GLY A 230 2.02 2.92 -3.17
CA GLY A 230 3.15 3.40 -3.95
C GLY A 230 4.32 2.44 -3.98
N GLY A 231 4.09 1.19 -4.40
CA GLY A 231 5.15 0.18 -4.52
C GLY A 231 6.31 0.71 -5.36
N VAL A 232 7.55 0.38 -4.98
CA VAL A 232 8.75 0.81 -5.74
C VAL A 232 9.30 -0.31 -6.63
N ASP A 233 8.61 -1.43 -6.69
CA ASP A 233 8.95 -2.59 -7.52
C ASP A 233 8.61 -2.49 -9.01
N PRO A 234 7.98 -1.42 -9.56
CA PRO A 234 8.06 -1.16 -11.00
C PRO A 234 9.48 -0.77 -11.48
N TYR A 235 10.40 -0.52 -10.55
CA TYR A 235 11.79 -0.17 -10.84
C TYR A 235 12.48 -1.21 -11.71
N GLU A 236 13.25 -0.76 -12.71
CA GLU A 236 13.94 -1.62 -13.66
C GLU A 236 14.95 -2.61 -13.03
N GLY A 237 15.45 -2.29 -11.84
CA GLY A 237 16.37 -3.12 -11.06
C GLY A 237 15.69 -3.93 -9.94
N ASP A 238 14.36 -3.93 -9.86
CA ASP A 238 13.64 -4.76 -8.90
C ASP A 238 13.72 -6.25 -9.27
N ARG A 239 13.91 -7.12 -8.28
CA ARG A 239 14.06 -8.57 -8.51
C ARG A 239 12.74 -9.30 -8.80
N LEU A 240 11.62 -8.75 -8.32
CA LEU A 240 10.28 -9.33 -8.51
C LEU A 240 9.44 -8.52 -9.51
N GLY A 241 9.89 -7.30 -9.84
CA GLY A 241 9.33 -6.49 -10.92
C GLY A 241 9.62 -7.01 -12.32
N ARG A 242 8.76 -6.61 -13.26
CA ARG A 242 8.91 -6.88 -14.71
C ARG A 242 8.87 -5.64 -15.58
N LEU A 243 8.61 -4.48 -14.99
CA LEU A 243 8.61 -3.19 -15.70
C LEU A 243 10.03 -2.61 -15.75
N ALA A 244 10.20 -1.46 -16.38
CA ALA A 244 11.50 -0.82 -16.55
C ALA A 244 11.44 0.67 -16.19
N LEU A 245 10.79 0.99 -15.05
CA LEU A 245 10.79 2.38 -14.60
C LEU A 245 12.16 2.73 -14.02
N THR A 246 12.69 3.88 -14.41
CA THR A 246 13.89 4.43 -13.79
C THR A 246 13.53 5.07 -12.45
N GLU A 247 14.52 5.47 -11.66
CA GLU A 247 14.24 6.27 -10.46
C GLU A 247 13.54 7.60 -10.78
N ARG A 248 13.81 8.18 -11.94
CA ARG A 248 13.12 9.39 -12.42
C ARG A 248 11.69 9.05 -12.82
N GLY A 249 11.45 7.88 -13.40
CA GLY A 249 10.12 7.37 -13.72
C GLY A 249 9.24 7.19 -12.48
N LEU A 250 9.77 6.60 -11.41
CA LEU A 250 9.05 6.46 -10.14
C LEU A 250 8.71 7.82 -9.53
N ASP A 251 9.67 8.76 -9.51
CA ASP A 251 9.40 10.12 -9.01
C ASP A 251 8.35 10.85 -9.87
N ALA A 252 8.44 10.72 -11.19
CA ALA A 252 7.48 11.31 -12.12
C ALA A 252 6.07 10.72 -11.93
N ARG A 253 5.96 9.40 -11.71
CA ARG A 253 4.71 8.72 -11.37
C ARG A 253 4.12 9.28 -10.09
N ASP A 254 4.89 9.31 -9.01
CA ASP A 254 4.41 9.76 -7.69
C ASP A 254 3.99 11.24 -7.74
N ARG A 255 4.77 12.08 -8.42
CA ARG A 255 4.44 13.49 -8.67
C ARG A 255 3.17 13.65 -9.49
N PHE A 256 2.97 12.82 -10.51
CA PHE A 256 1.77 12.83 -11.33
C PHE A 256 0.53 12.51 -10.49
N VAL A 257 0.56 11.38 -9.74
CA VAL A 257 -0.57 10.96 -8.90
C VAL A 257 -0.88 12.04 -7.85
N ALA A 258 0.13 12.56 -7.16
CA ALA A 258 -0.05 13.60 -6.15
C ALA A 258 -0.68 14.88 -6.73
N ARG A 259 -0.22 15.33 -7.91
CA ARG A 259 -0.78 16.51 -8.59
C ARG A 259 -2.20 16.27 -9.09
N ALA A 260 -2.47 15.10 -9.66
CA ALA A 260 -3.80 14.74 -10.17
C ALA A 260 -4.85 14.68 -9.05
N ALA A 261 -4.47 14.14 -7.89
CA ALA A 261 -5.32 14.13 -6.69
C ALA A 261 -5.49 15.55 -6.12
N ARG A 262 -4.39 16.27 -5.92
CA ARG A 262 -4.41 17.61 -5.34
C ARG A 262 -5.19 18.62 -6.18
N SER A 263 -5.06 18.61 -7.51
CA SER A 263 -5.79 19.55 -8.38
C SER A 263 -7.31 19.37 -8.30
N ARG A 264 -7.76 18.23 -7.76
CA ARG A 264 -9.17 17.90 -7.50
C ARG A 264 -9.57 18.07 -6.02
N GLY A 265 -8.65 18.57 -5.18
CA GLY A 265 -8.87 18.71 -3.74
C GLY A 265 -8.96 17.37 -3.00
N VAL A 266 -8.48 16.28 -3.58
CA VAL A 266 -8.58 14.94 -2.97
C VAL A 266 -7.36 14.69 -2.08
N PRO A 267 -7.54 14.41 -0.78
CA PRO A 267 -6.45 14.01 0.10
C PRO A 267 -5.93 12.61 -0.21
N VAL A 268 -4.67 12.34 0.13
CA VAL A 268 -4.01 11.04 -0.11
C VAL A 268 -3.42 10.49 1.18
N ALA A 269 -3.72 9.23 1.47
CA ALA A 269 -3.01 8.43 2.46
C ALA A 269 -2.15 7.37 1.78
N GLY A 270 -0.84 7.45 1.97
CA GLY A 270 0.12 6.53 1.36
C GLY A 270 0.40 5.28 2.18
N THR A 271 0.81 4.21 1.51
CA THR A 271 1.41 2.99 2.08
C THR A 271 2.63 2.59 1.25
N LEU A 272 3.55 1.79 1.83
CA LEU A 272 4.80 1.45 1.13
C LEU A 272 4.60 0.40 0.02
N GLY A 273 3.86 -0.69 0.28
CA GLY A 273 3.69 -1.77 -0.70
C GLY A 273 4.97 -2.55 -1.00
N GLY A 274 5.13 -3.01 -2.25
CA GLY A 274 6.25 -3.79 -2.76
C GLY A 274 7.56 -3.02 -2.95
N GLY A 275 8.63 -3.75 -3.28
CA GLY A 275 10.01 -3.25 -3.39
C GLY A 275 11.03 -4.28 -2.89
N TYR A 276 11.78 -4.87 -3.82
CA TYR A 276 12.57 -6.08 -3.64
C TYR A 276 13.95 -5.98 -4.33
N GLY A 277 14.81 -5.12 -3.82
CA GLY A 277 16.22 -5.02 -4.19
C GLY A 277 17.15 -5.93 -3.38
N THR A 278 18.39 -6.06 -3.84
CA THR A 278 19.48 -6.67 -3.05
C THR A 278 19.96 -5.73 -1.94
N ASP A 279 20.00 -4.43 -2.21
CA ASP A 279 20.29 -3.38 -1.24
C ASP A 279 18.99 -2.79 -0.66
N ILE A 280 18.80 -2.99 0.65
CA ILE A 280 17.64 -2.48 1.38
C ILE A 280 17.69 -0.96 1.53
N ALA A 281 18.88 -0.37 1.62
CA ALA A 281 19.04 1.07 1.76
C ALA A 281 18.55 1.79 0.50
N GLU A 282 18.85 1.26 -0.69
CA GLU A 282 18.33 1.82 -1.94
C GLU A 282 16.81 1.68 -2.05
N VAL A 283 16.25 0.51 -1.71
CA VAL A 283 14.80 0.30 -1.70
C VAL A 283 14.11 1.27 -0.75
N ALA A 284 14.65 1.43 0.46
CA ALA A 284 14.14 2.36 1.44
C ALA A 284 14.25 3.82 0.95
N ALA A 285 15.36 4.20 0.32
CA ALA A 285 15.55 5.52 -0.25
C ALA A 285 14.51 5.84 -1.34
N ARG A 286 14.12 4.86 -2.16
CA ARG A 286 13.04 5.02 -3.16
C ARG A 286 11.69 5.27 -2.50
N HIS A 287 11.36 4.54 -1.43
CA HIS A 287 10.14 4.82 -0.64
C HIS A 287 10.18 6.21 0.02
N VAL A 288 11.31 6.60 0.60
CA VAL A 288 11.46 7.93 1.20
C VAL A 288 11.29 9.02 0.14
N ARG A 289 11.85 8.85 -1.06
CA ARG A 289 11.65 9.78 -2.18
C ARG A 289 10.17 9.92 -2.52
N SER A 290 9.43 8.81 -2.61
CA SER A 290 7.98 8.81 -2.83
C SER A 290 7.25 9.66 -1.78
N ILE A 291 7.54 9.43 -0.50
CA ILE A 291 6.95 10.17 0.63
C ILE A 291 7.22 11.67 0.52
N LEU A 292 8.48 12.05 0.26
CA LEU A 292 8.87 13.45 0.12
C LEU A 292 8.24 14.12 -1.10
N THR A 293 8.06 13.39 -2.20
CA THR A 293 7.42 13.90 -3.43
C THR A 293 5.95 14.18 -3.22
N PHE A 294 5.20 13.28 -2.56
CA PHE A 294 3.82 13.55 -2.17
C PHE A 294 3.72 14.72 -1.18
N ALA A 295 4.55 14.71 -0.14
CA ALA A 295 4.56 15.78 0.85
C ALA A 295 4.83 17.16 0.23
N GLY A 296 5.78 17.26 -0.69
CA GLY A 296 6.05 18.49 -1.44
C GLY A 296 4.84 18.94 -2.25
N ALA A 297 4.20 18.03 -2.98
CA ALA A 297 3.02 18.35 -3.78
C ALA A 297 1.86 18.93 -2.95
N TYR A 298 1.65 18.44 -1.72
CA TYR A 298 0.61 18.90 -0.80
C TYR A 298 1.03 20.07 0.11
N ALA A 299 2.32 20.38 0.22
CA ALA A 299 2.81 21.54 0.99
C ALA A 299 2.68 22.87 0.22
N ASP A 300 2.69 22.84 -1.11
CA ASP A 300 2.60 24.03 -1.98
C ASP A 300 1.17 24.60 -2.10
N ALA A 301 0.30 24.36 -1.10
CA ALA A 301 -1.13 24.69 -1.07
C ALA A 301 -1.49 25.79 -0.06
#